data_AF-A0A844CYB9-F1
#
_entry.id   AF-A0A844CYB9-F1
#
_cell.length_a   1.000
_cell.length_b   1.000
_cell.length_c   1.000
_cell.angle_alpha   90.00
_cell.angle_beta   90.00
_cell.angle_gamma   90.00
#
_symmetry.space_group_name_H-M   'P 1'
#
loop_
_entity.id
_entity.type
_entity.pdbx_description
1 polymer ?
#
loop_
_entity_poly.entity_id
_entity_poly.type
_entity_poly.pdbx_seq_one_letter_code
_entity_poly.pdbx_strand_id
1 'polypeptide(L)'
;MKILQLLIFALLTAVASHVGAYTSIATIDKQTKKSWFRSSNYASQKEADNDALEGCRVTARQNGIGDLAKTCKVVTRAAGPGYGAVTCGEDGCTWATGYDTVQEAVDAAYQSCIKSFTKCQDSDITNWDDFKGFPQKALPQKTPVAAADCRPRTPHLQCTSACTNGNCTVKYENGCKMQVQVQPQFSPISNAWEYPTPSC
;
A
#
# COMPACT_ATOMS: atom_id res chain seq x y z
N MET A 1 24.15 -9.69 -68.15
CA MET A 1 23.17 -8.87 -67.41
C MET A 1 22.96 -9.47 -66.03
N LYS A 2 23.61 -8.92 -65.00
CA LYS A 2 23.46 -9.36 -63.60
C LYS A 2 22.48 -8.40 -62.92
N ILE A 3 21.32 -8.90 -62.55
CA ILE A 3 20.28 -8.15 -61.85
C ILE A 3 20.74 -7.97 -60.39
N LEU A 4 20.96 -6.72 -60.04
CA LEU A 4 21.33 -6.22 -58.72
C LEU A 4 20.07 -6.20 -57.85
N GLN A 5 19.90 -7.20 -56.97
CA GLN A 5 18.83 -7.20 -55.97
C GLN A 5 19.26 -6.35 -54.77
N LEU A 6 18.64 -5.17 -54.64
CA LEU A 6 18.67 -4.34 -53.44
C LEU A 6 17.96 -5.08 -52.29
N LEU A 7 18.71 -5.46 -51.26
CA LEU A 7 18.17 -5.83 -49.95
C LEU A 7 17.99 -4.56 -49.12
N ILE A 8 16.75 -4.07 -49.05
CA ILE A 8 16.34 -3.03 -48.09
C ILE A 8 16.15 -3.72 -46.74
N PHE A 9 17.15 -3.64 -45.88
CA PHE A 9 17.03 -3.98 -44.45
C PHE A 9 16.26 -2.85 -43.75
N ALA A 10 14.94 -3.00 -43.62
CA ALA A 10 14.15 -2.16 -42.73
C ALA A 10 14.47 -2.52 -41.27
N LEU A 11 15.31 -1.71 -40.63
CA LEU A 11 15.51 -1.74 -39.18
C LEU A 11 14.20 -1.27 -38.50
N LEU A 12 13.32 -2.20 -38.15
CA LEU A 12 12.29 -1.95 -37.14
C LEU A 12 13.01 -1.87 -35.77
N THR A 13 13.37 -0.66 -35.35
CA THR A 13 13.72 -0.40 -33.95
C THR A 13 12.43 -0.48 -33.13
N ALA A 14 12.13 -1.67 -32.62
CA ALA A 14 11.15 -1.84 -31.56
C ALA A 14 11.62 -1.01 -30.36
N VAL A 15 11.00 0.15 -30.14
CA VAL A 15 11.07 0.85 -28.84
C VAL A 15 10.44 -0.10 -27.84
N ALA A 16 11.28 -0.87 -27.16
CA ALA A 16 10.86 -1.64 -26.01
C ALA A 16 10.37 -0.61 -24.97
N SER A 17 9.06 -0.46 -24.86
CA SER A 17 8.44 0.25 -23.75
C SER A 17 9.00 -0.37 -22.47
N HIS A 18 9.88 0.35 -21.77
CA HIS A 18 10.43 -0.12 -20.51
C HIS A 18 9.26 -0.20 -19.52
N VAL A 19 8.70 -1.40 -19.40
CA VAL A 19 7.79 -1.76 -18.33
C VAL A 19 8.64 -1.82 -17.07
N GLY A 20 8.49 -0.82 -16.22
CA GLY A 20 9.27 -0.71 -15.00
C GLY A 20 8.54 0.16 -14.00
N ALA A 21 8.36 -0.40 -12.82
CA ALA A 21 7.89 0.25 -11.62
C ALA A 21 9.11 0.35 -10.72
N TYR A 22 9.47 1.58 -10.37
CA TYR A 22 10.68 1.86 -9.61
C TYR A 22 10.33 2.65 -8.36
N THR A 23 10.92 2.20 -7.25
CA THR A 23 10.89 2.87 -5.96
C THR A 23 12.29 3.34 -5.58
N SER A 24 12.37 4.55 -5.05
CA SER A 24 13.54 5.07 -4.36
C SER A 24 13.14 5.65 -3.01
N ILE A 25 14.01 5.43 -2.02
CA ILE A 25 13.86 6.02 -0.70
C ILE A 25 15.12 6.82 -0.41
N ALA A 26 14.94 8.07 0.01
CA ALA A 26 16.03 8.93 0.41
C ALA A 26 15.84 9.42 1.85
N THR A 27 16.96 9.63 2.52
CA THR A 27 16.99 10.13 3.89
C THR A 27 18.35 10.77 4.19
N ILE A 28 18.42 11.49 5.31
CA ILE A 28 19.66 11.91 5.96
C ILE A 28 20.03 10.88 7.04
N ASP A 29 21.31 10.55 7.14
CA ASP A 29 21.82 9.63 8.16
C ASP A 29 21.49 10.14 9.58
N LYS A 30 21.05 9.23 10.45
CA LYS A 30 20.59 9.50 11.83
C LYS A 30 19.46 10.54 11.96
N GLN A 31 18.83 10.95 10.87
CA GLN A 31 17.73 11.92 10.84
C GLN A 31 16.53 11.37 10.06
N THR A 32 16.37 10.04 10.04
CA THR A 32 15.39 9.35 9.21
C THR A 32 13.98 9.84 9.44
N LYS A 33 13.52 9.93 10.68
CA LYS A 33 12.18 10.41 11.02
C LYS A 33 11.86 11.82 10.53
N LYS A 34 12.89 12.65 10.29
CA LYS A 34 12.76 14.06 9.89
C LYS A 34 13.04 14.31 8.41
N SER A 35 13.56 13.33 7.68
CA SER A 35 14.04 13.53 6.30
C SER A 35 13.69 12.39 5.35
N TRP A 36 13.13 11.30 5.86
CA TRP A 36 12.71 10.18 5.03
C TRP A 36 11.68 10.63 4.01
N PHE A 37 11.90 10.23 2.76
CA PHE A 37 10.94 10.40 1.69
C PHE A 37 11.04 9.21 0.73
N ARG A 38 9.89 8.77 0.24
CA ARG A 38 9.76 7.65 -0.68
C ARG A 38 9.04 8.09 -1.93
N SER A 39 9.60 7.69 -3.06
CA SER A 39 9.06 7.88 -4.40
C SER A 39 8.86 6.51 -4.99
N SER A 40 7.63 6.15 -5.36
CA SER A 40 7.28 4.87 -5.99
C SER A 40 6.42 5.11 -7.21
N ASN A 41 6.13 4.07 -7.99
CA ASN A 41 5.36 4.16 -9.23
C ASN A 41 6.03 5.08 -10.29
N TYR A 42 7.37 5.02 -10.43
CA TYR A 42 8.09 5.72 -11.50
C TYR A 42 8.45 4.81 -12.67
N ALA A 43 8.57 5.38 -13.87
CA ALA A 43 8.88 4.63 -15.09
C ALA A 43 10.38 4.35 -15.24
N SER A 44 11.22 5.06 -14.50
CA SER A 44 12.66 4.85 -14.47
C SER A 44 13.21 5.08 -13.06
N GLN A 45 14.28 4.36 -12.73
CA GLN A 45 14.99 4.53 -11.45
C GLN A 45 15.53 5.95 -11.27
N LYS A 46 15.95 6.60 -12.37
CA LYS A 46 16.48 7.97 -12.33
C LYS A 46 15.43 8.98 -11.89
N GLU A 47 14.20 8.85 -12.39
CA GLU A 47 13.10 9.71 -11.95
C GLU A 47 12.76 9.47 -10.49
N ALA A 48 12.67 8.20 -10.07
CA ALA A 48 12.43 7.83 -8.67
C ALA A 48 13.51 8.42 -7.74
N ASP A 49 14.79 8.29 -8.11
CA ASP A 49 15.92 8.81 -7.33
C ASP A 49 15.86 10.34 -7.19
N ASN A 50 15.59 11.05 -8.29
CA ASN A 50 15.53 12.51 -8.29
C ASN A 50 14.37 13.02 -7.42
N ASP A 51 13.20 12.39 -7.55
CA ASP A 51 12.02 12.73 -6.74
C ASP A 51 12.27 12.42 -5.25
N ALA A 52 12.86 11.27 -4.95
CA ALA A 52 13.15 10.88 -3.57
C ALA A 52 14.12 11.86 -2.90
N LEU A 53 15.18 12.25 -3.62
CA LEU A 53 16.15 13.22 -3.14
C LEU A 53 15.52 14.60 -2.91
N GLU A 54 14.65 15.06 -3.81
CA GLU A 54 14.00 16.36 -3.62
C GLU A 54 12.99 16.32 -2.47
N GLY A 55 12.16 15.28 -2.40
CA GLY A 55 11.24 15.07 -1.29
C GLY A 55 11.97 14.97 0.05
N CYS A 56 13.12 14.31 0.12
CA CYS A 56 13.97 14.29 1.33
C CYS A 56 14.40 15.71 1.74
N ARG A 57 14.86 16.52 0.78
CA ARG A 57 15.30 17.91 1.04
C ARG A 57 14.14 18.78 1.51
N VAL A 58 12.98 18.67 0.87
CA VAL A 58 11.75 19.39 1.26
C VAL A 58 11.32 19.00 2.67
N THR A 59 11.26 17.69 2.94
CA THR A 59 10.89 17.15 4.26
C THR A 59 11.87 17.60 5.34
N ALA A 60 13.17 17.57 5.06
CA ALA A 60 14.21 18.06 5.97
C ALA A 60 14.03 19.55 6.33
N ARG A 61 13.72 20.40 5.32
CA ARG A 61 13.44 21.83 5.54
C ARG A 61 12.18 22.04 6.38
N GLN A 62 11.11 21.30 6.10
CA GLN A 62 9.85 21.37 6.84
C GLN A 62 10.00 20.93 8.31
N ASN A 63 10.89 19.98 8.58
CA ASN A 63 11.12 19.42 9.91
C ASN A 63 12.27 20.07 10.70
N GLY A 64 12.70 21.27 10.29
CA GLY A 64 13.68 22.07 11.04
C GLY A 64 15.13 21.56 10.97
N ILE A 65 15.46 20.71 9.99
CA ILE A 65 16.83 20.23 9.73
C ILE A 65 17.29 20.61 8.32
N GLY A 66 16.82 21.77 7.82
CA GLY A 66 17.08 22.26 6.46
C GLY A 66 18.56 22.40 6.10
N ASP A 67 19.43 22.74 7.07
CA ASP A 67 20.88 22.85 6.87
C ASP A 67 21.53 21.51 6.47
N LEU A 68 20.90 20.40 6.85
CA LEU A 68 21.33 19.04 6.50
C LEU A 68 20.75 18.55 5.17
N ALA A 69 19.84 19.28 4.52
CA ALA A 69 19.15 18.84 3.30
C ALA A 69 20.13 18.42 2.18
N LYS A 70 21.30 19.08 2.06
CA LYS A 70 22.35 18.73 1.10
C LYS A 70 22.96 17.33 1.31
N THR A 71 22.73 16.72 2.47
CA THR A 71 23.23 15.40 2.84
C THR A 71 22.22 14.27 2.59
N CYS A 72 21.02 14.60 2.07
CA CYS A 72 20.05 13.61 1.60
C CYS A 72 20.71 12.65 0.59
N LYS A 73 20.52 11.35 0.82
CA LYS A 73 21.02 10.29 -0.04
C LYS A 73 19.94 9.26 -0.28
N VAL A 74 19.91 8.69 -1.49
CA VAL A 74 19.12 7.50 -1.77
C VAL A 74 19.74 6.33 -1.00
N VAL A 75 18.96 5.71 -0.12
CA VAL A 75 19.37 4.59 0.74
C VAL A 75 18.73 3.27 0.31
N THR A 76 17.71 3.32 -0.54
CA THR A 76 17.08 2.12 -1.09
C THR A 76 16.59 2.40 -2.50
N ARG A 77 16.80 1.40 -3.37
CA ARG A 77 16.24 1.31 -4.71
C ARG A 77 15.58 -0.05 -4.84
N ALA A 78 14.39 -0.08 -5.41
CA ALA A 78 13.67 -1.30 -5.73
C ALA A 78 13.06 -1.18 -7.13
N ALA A 79 12.90 -2.32 -7.79
CA ALA A 79 12.31 -2.42 -9.11
C ALA A 79 11.31 -3.58 -9.16
N GLY A 80 10.29 -3.44 -10.00
CA GLY A 80 9.28 -4.46 -10.25
C GLY A 80 7.93 -4.11 -9.64
N PRO A 81 6.87 -4.86 -10.00
CA PRO A 81 5.58 -4.68 -9.37
C PRO A 81 5.64 -5.18 -7.93
N GLY A 82 5.08 -4.46 -6.98
CA GLY A 82 4.95 -4.96 -5.62
C GLY A 82 4.49 -3.93 -4.62
N TYR A 83 4.45 -4.35 -3.37
CA TYR A 83 4.08 -3.51 -2.25
C TYR A 83 5.29 -3.16 -1.38
N GLY A 84 5.21 -2.02 -0.72
CA GLY A 84 6.16 -1.61 0.30
C GLY A 84 5.49 -0.98 1.51
N ALA A 85 6.22 -0.91 2.61
CA ALA A 85 5.76 -0.28 3.84
C ALA A 85 6.92 0.32 4.62
N VAL A 86 6.60 1.29 5.48
CA VAL A 86 7.54 1.94 6.41
C VAL A 86 6.89 2.05 7.78
N THR A 87 7.66 1.74 8.81
CA THR A 87 7.32 2.04 10.21
C THR A 87 8.50 2.70 10.89
N CYS A 88 8.22 3.50 11.91
CA CYS A 88 9.23 4.19 12.70
C CYS A 88 9.14 3.79 14.17
N GLY A 89 10.31 3.62 14.78
CA GLY A 89 10.49 3.52 16.23
C GLY A 89 10.93 4.84 16.85
N GLU A 90 11.48 4.76 18.06
CA GLU A 90 12.02 5.91 18.78
C GLU A 90 13.16 6.60 17.99
N ASP A 91 14.14 5.80 17.56
CA ASP A 91 15.42 6.28 17.01
C ASP A 91 15.56 6.21 15.48
N GLY A 92 14.58 5.66 14.76
CA GLY A 92 14.70 5.47 13.32
C GLY A 92 13.45 4.90 12.66
N CYS A 93 13.56 4.67 11.36
CA CYS A 93 12.52 4.02 10.57
C CYS A 93 13.11 2.85 9.80
N THR A 94 12.32 1.81 9.63
CA THR A 94 12.61 0.67 8.77
C THR A 94 11.54 0.57 7.70
N TRP A 95 11.90 0.07 6.53
CA TRP A 95 10.98 -0.13 5.43
C TRP A 95 11.25 -1.46 4.75
N ALA A 96 10.25 -1.91 4.01
CA ALA A 96 10.27 -3.13 3.23
C ALA A 96 9.67 -2.83 1.84
N THR A 97 10.20 -3.43 0.78
CA THR A 97 9.79 -3.18 -0.61
C THR A 97 9.83 -4.46 -1.44
N GLY A 98 8.93 -4.58 -2.41
CA GLY A 98 8.92 -5.68 -3.37
C GLY A 98 8.18 -6.92 -2.88
N TYR A 99 7.18 -6.74 -2.02
CA TYR A 99 6.33 -7.84 -1.52
C TYR A 99 5.12 -8.06 -2.41
N ASP A 100 4.59 -9.29 -2.39
CA ASP A 100 3.42 -9.67 -3.19
C ASP A 100 2.11 -9.12 -2.62
N THR A 101 2.08 -8.80 -1.33
CA THR A 101 0.93 -8.22 -0.64
C THR A 101 1.29 -7.04 0.26
N VAL A 102 0.31 -6.16 0.52
CA VAL A 102 0.46 -5.06 1.49
C VAL A 102 0.77 -5.60 2.89
N GLN A 103 0.11 -6.68 3.32
CA GLN A 103 0.29 -7.20 4.68
C GLN A 103 1.70 -7.73 4.90
N GLU A 104 2.25 -8.48 3.94
CA GLU A 104 3.63 -8.97 4.05
C GLU A 104 4.64 -7.81 4.09
N ALA A 105 4.42 -6.74 3.31
CA ALA A 105 5.26 -5.54 3.37
C ALA A 105 5.19 -4.87 4.76
N VAL A 106 3.97 -4.71 5.29
CA VAL A 106 3.72 -4.11 6.62
C VAL A 106 4.38 -4.95 7.71
N ASP A 107 4.17 -6.27 7.71
CA ASP A 107 4.74 -7.20 8.67
C ASP A 107 6.27 -7.17 8.60
N ALA A 108 6.85 -7.19 7.40
CA ALA A 108 8.29 -7.13 7.22
C ALA A 108 8.90 -5.82 7.73
N ALA A 109 8.26 -4.69 7.44
CA ALA A 109 8.72 -3.39 7.93
C ALA A 109 8.66 -3.34 9.47
N TYR A 110 7.55 -3.81 10.06
CA TYR A 110 7.37 -3.86 11.51
C TYR A 110 8.37 -4.79 12.20
N GLN A 111 8.54 -6.01 11.68
CA GLN A 111 9.50 -6.97 12.20
C GLN A 111 10.95 -6.46 12.12
N SER A 112 11.28 -5.70 11.06
CA SER A 112 12.58 -5.04 10.97
C SER A 112 12.73 -3.92 12.02
N CYS A 113 11.65 -3.17 12.29
CA CYS A 113 11.65 -2.11 13.29
C CYS A 113 11.91 -2.68 14.68
N ILE A 114 11.12 -3.65 15.14
CA ILE A 114 11.23 -4.18 16.53
C ILE A 114 12.55 -4.90 16.80
N LYS A 115 13.28 -5.31 15.74
CA LYS A 115 14.65 -5.84 15.85
C LYS A 115 15.70 -4.76 16.01
N SER A 116 15.42 -3.56 15.51
CA SER A 116 16.40 -2.47 15.40
C SER A 116 16.16 -1.34 16.42
N PHE A 117 14.89 -1.13 16.80
CA PHE A 117 14.43 0.02 17.57
C PHE A 117 13.38 -0.38 18.61
N THR A 118 13.14 0.50 19.56
CA THR A 118 12.04 0.41 20.53
C THR A 118 10.88 1.31 20.10
N LYS A 119 9.70 1.11 20.71
CA LYS A 119 8.47 1.91 20.46
C LYS A 119 8.10 2.02 18.98
N CYS A 120 8.19 0.91 18.26
CA CYS A 120 7.78 0.83 16.87
C CYS A 120 6.28 1.06 16.73
N GLN A 121 5.90 1.92 15.79
CA GLN A 121 4.51 2.10 15.39
C GLN A 121 3.94 0.77 14.88
N ASP A 122 2.89 0.29 15.52
CA ASP A 122 2.20 -0.98 15.24
C ASP A 122 0.81 -0.80 14.60
N SER A 123 0.25 0.42 14.63
CA SER A 123 -0.98 0.80 13.92
C SER A 123 -0.69 1.83 12.81
N ASP A 124 -1.58 1.94 11.82
CA ASP A 124 -1.53 2.98 10.77
C ASP A 124 -0.20 3.04 10.00
N ILE A 125 0.46 1.88 9.85
CA ILE A 125 1.74 1.74 9.14
C ILE A 125 1.57 2.20 7.69
N THR A 126 2.42 3.15 7.27
CA THR A 126 2.37 3.72 5.93
C THR A 126 2.84 2.68 4.92
N ASN A 127 2.03 2.44 3.90
CA ASN A 127 2.28 1.45 2.85
C ASN A 127 2.06 2.02 1.45
N TRP A 128 2.49 1.29 0.45
CA TRP A 128 2.35 1.67 -0.95
C TRP A 128 2.38 0.51 -1.92
N ASP A 129 1.92 0.81 -3.11
CA ASP A 129 2.03 0.00 -4.31
C ASP A 129 3.08 0.62 -5.26
N ASP A 130 3.74 -0.24 -6.04
CA ASP A 130 4.67 0.13 -7.09
C ASP A 130 4.37 -0.79 -8.27
N PHE A 131 3.47 -0.41 -9.18
CA PHE A 131 2.99 -1.23 -10.31
C PHE A 131 3.04 -0.49 -11.65
N LYS A 132 3.67 0.69 -11.73
CA LYS A 132 3.72 1.46 -12.99
C LYS A 132 4.22 0.63 -14.17
N GLY A 133 3.47 0.65 -15.26
CA GLY A 133 3.76 -0.12 -16.48
C GLY A 133 3.36 -1.59 -16.40
N PHE A 134 3.03 -2.13 -15.22
CA PHE A 134 2.52 -3.49 -15.07
C PHE A 134 0.99 -3.48 -15.08
N PRO A 135 0.34 -4.48 -15.72
CA PRO A 135 -1.06 -4.72 -15.48
C PRO A 135 -1.20 -5.08 -14.00
N GLN A 136 -1.79 -4.19 -13.21
CA GLN A 136 -2.22 -4.55 -11.87
C GLN A 136 -3.14 -5.75 -12.05
N LYS A 137 -2.78 -6.90 -11.45
CA LYS A 137 -3.66 -8.06 -11.39
C LYS A 137 -4.98 -7.49 -10.86
N ALA A 138 -6.02 -7.48 -11.70
CA ALA A 138 -7.32 -7.00 -11.28
C ALA A 138 -7.57 -7.69 -9.95
N LEU A 139 -7.63 -6.89 -8.86
CA LEU A 139 -8.07 -7.41 -7.58
C LEU A 139 -9.31 -8.22 -7.93
N PRO A 140 -9.38 -9.53 -7.58
CA PRO A 140 -10.48 -10.38 -7.98
C PRO A 140 -11.72 -9.54 -7.79
N GLN A 141 -12.35 -9.20 -8.94
CA GLN A 141 -13.44 -8.24 -8.96
C GLN A 141 -14.38 -8.81 -7.92
N LYS A 142 -14.51 -8.14 -6.77
CA LYS A 142 -15.41 -8.64 -5.72
C LYS A 142 -16.72 -8.75 -6.46
N THR A 143 -17.14 -9.98 -6.74
CA THR A 143 -18.26 -10.23 -7.61
C THR A 143 -19.35 -9.34 -7.04
N PRO A 144 -19.83 -8.32 -7.78
CA PRO A 144 -20.90 -7.49 -7.26
C PRO A 144 -21.97 -8.49 -6.92
N VAL A 145 -22.27 -8.65 -5.62
CA VAL A 145 -23.17 -9.73 -5.26
C VAL A 145 -24.53 -9.27 -5.71
N ALA A 146 -24.90 -9.68 -6.92
CA ALA A 146 -26.22 -9.59 -7.46
C ALA A 146 -27.05 -10.67 -6.76
N ALA A 147 -27.25 -10.51 -5.47
CA ALA A 147 -28.27 -11.19 -4.69
C ALA A 147 -28.43 -10.40 -3.40
N ALA A 148 -29.69 -10.11 -3.03
CA ALA A 148 -30.04 -9.47 -1.77
C ALA A 148 -29.57 -10.25 -0.51
N ASP A 149 -29.05 -11.46 -0.70
CA ASP A 149 -28.39 -12.28 0.30
C ASP A 149 -27.06 -12.82 -0.26
N CYS A 150 -25.95 -12.33 0.28
CA CYS A 150 -24.61 -12.75 -0.08
C CYS A 150 -23.87 -13.50 1.03
N ARG A 151 -24.62 -13.94 2.05
CA ARG A 151 -24.07 -14.66 3.21
C ARG A 151 -23.37 -15.95 2.75
N PRO A 152 -22.06 -16.12 3.06
CA PRO A 152 -21.37 -17.37 2.81
C PRO A 152 -22.07 -18.56 3.51
N ARG A 153 -22.15 -19.71 2.82
CA ARG A 153 -22.73 -20.94 3.37
C ARG A 153 -21.64 -21.92 3.79
N THR A 154 -20.77 -21.49 4.69
CA THR A 154 -19.63 -22.26 5.21
C THR A 154 -19.90 -22.73 6.66
N PRO A 155 -19.30 -23.85 7.11
CA PRO A 155 -19.45 -24.33 8.49
C PRO A 155 -18.94 -23.34 9.55
N HIS A 156 -18.02 -22.48 9.16
CA HIS A 156 -17.48 -21.40 9.98
C HIS A 156 -17.70 -20.07 9.24
N LEU A 157 -18.38 -19.13 9.90
CA LEU A 157 -18.74 -17.84 9.34
C LEU A 157 -18.05 -16.73 10.14
N GLN A 158 -17.11 -16.01 9.51
CA GLN A 158 -16.48 -14.84 10.09
C GLN A 158 -17.07 -13.58 9.47
N CYS A 159 -17.56 -12.67 10.31
CA CYS A 159 -18.16 -11.42 9.87
C CYS A 159 -17.90 -10.27 10.85
N THR A 160 -17.99 -9.04 10.35
CA THR A 160 -17.93 -7.80 11.12
C THR A 160 -19.18 -6.99 10.84
N SER A 161 -19.82 -6.45 11.87
CA SER A 161 -21.04 -5.65 11.72
C SER A 161 -20.82 -4.22 12.20
N ALA A 162 -21.32 -3.24 11.45
CA ALA A 162 -21.38 -1.84 11.87
C ALA A 162 -22.84 -1.35 11.77
N CYS A 163 -23.37 -0.77 12.83
CA CYS A 163 -24.78 -0.37 12.93
C CYS A 163 -24.93 1.11 13.27
N THR A 164 -25.87 1.77 12.59
CA THR A 164 -26.28 3.15 12.89
C THR A 164 -27.80 3.23 12.82
N ASN A 165 -28.47 3.56 13.94
CA ASN A 165 -29.93 3.77 14.03
C ASN A 165 -30.76 2.60 13.45
N GLY A 166 -30.38 1.37 13.76
CA GLY A 166 -31.08 0.17 13.28
C GLY A 166 -30.76 -0.25 11.84
N ASN A 167 -29.93 0.50 11.11
CA ASN A 167 -29.39 0.09 9.82
C ASN A 167 -27.98 -0.45 10.01
N CYS A 168 -27.79 -1.74 9.76
CA CYS A 168 -26.54 -2.45 9.98
C CYS A 168 -25.94 -2.93 8.66
N THR A 169 -24.66 -2.67 8.46
CA THR A 169 -23.86 -3.30 7.41
C THR A 169 -23.06 -4.46 7.99
N VAL A 170 -23.35 -5.68 7.54
CA VAL A 170 -22.60 -6.90 7.87
C VAL A 170 -21.62 -7.20 6.75
N LYS A 171 -20.33 -7.22 7.05
CA LYS A 171 -19.25 -7.53 6.12
C LYS A 171 -18.66 -8.90 6.44
N TYR A 172 -18.70 -9.81 5.48
CA TYR A 172 -18.15 -11.16 5.61
C TYR A 172 -16.70 -11.23 5.12
N GLU A 173 -15.99 -12.31 5.48
CA GLU A 173 -14.58 -12.56 5.11
C GLU A 173 -14.32 -12.51 3.60
N ASN A 174 -15.27 -13.00 2.79
CA ASN A 174 -15.19 -12.98 1.33
C ASN A 174 -15.41 -11.57 0.72
N GLY A 175 -15.64 -10.56 1.57
CA GLY A 175 -15.86 -9.18 1.15
C GLY A 175 -17.31 -8.84 0.79
N CYS A 176 -18.25 -9.80 0.89
CA CYS A 176 -19.70 -9.52 0.79
C CYS A 176 -20.11 -8.53 1.88
N LYS A 177 -21.01 -7.60 1.52
CA LYS A 177 -21.65 -6.67 2.45
C LYS A 177 -23.16 -6.81 2.33
N MET A 178 -23.82 -7.09 3.43
CA MET A 178 -25.28 -7.11 3.53
C MET A 178 -25.78 -5.95 4.37
N GLN A 179 -26.90 -5.36 3.95
CA GLN A 179 -27.65 -4.43 4.78
C GLN A 179 -28.73 -5.20 5.54
N VAL A 180 -28.74 -5.08 6.85
CA VAL A 180 -29.72 -5.69 7.74
C VAL A 180 -30.35 -4.57 8.55
N GLN A 181 -31.68 -4.51 8.52
CA GLN A 181 -32.42 -3.60 9.39
C GLN A 181 -32.83 -4.37 10.65
N VAL A 182 -32.40 -3.87 11.81
CA VAL A 182 -32.72 -4.46 13.12
C VAL A 182 -33.71 -3.57 13.85
N GLN A 183 -34.67 -4.20 14.51
CA GLN A 183 -35.62 -3.49 15.37
C GLN A 183 -35.02 -3.25 16.75
N PRO A 184 -35.34 -2.13 17.41
CA PRO A 184 -34.82 -1.85 18.75
C PRO A 184 -35.43 -2.84 19.75
N GLN A 185 -34.61 -3.30 20.69
CA GLN A 185 -34.99 -4.18 21.79
C GLN A 185 -34.75 -3.44 23.11
N PHE A 186 -35.69 -3.57 24.04
CA PHE A 186 -35.55 -2.98 25.37
C PHE A 186 -34.53 -3.79 26.19
N SER A 187 -33.45 -3.14 26.60
CA SER A 187 -32.42 -3.73 27.45
C SER A 187 -32.70 -3.37 28.92
N PRO A 188 -33.07 -4.34 29.78
CA PRO A 188 -33.32 -4.07 31.20
C PRO A 188 -32.04 -3.78 31.97
N ILE A 189 -30.86 -4.06 31.39
CA ILE A 189 -29.55 -3.80 32.01
C ILE A 189 -29.18 -2.33 31.87
N SER A 190 -29.42 -1.72 30.70
CA SER A 190 -29.17 -0.31 30.45
C SER A 190 -30.42 0.56 30.61
N ASN A 191 -31.59 -0.05 30.86
CA ASN A 191 -32.90 0.59 30.97
C ASN A 191 -33.22 1.49 29.76
N ALA A 192 -32.82 1.05 28.56
CA ALA A 192 -32.94 1.80 27.32
C ALA A 192 -33.31 0.89 26.13
N TRP A 193 -33.81 1.49 25.06
CA TRP A 193 -34.01 0.80 23.78
C TRP A 193 -32.71 0.78 22.99
N GLU A 194 -32.23 -0.41 22.66
CA GLU A 194 -30.96 -0.62 21.98
C GLU A 194 -31.17 -1.40 20.68
N TYR A 195 -30.30 -1.15 19.68
CA TYR A 195 -30.30 -1.91 18.43
C TYR A 195 -29.26 -3.02 18.54
N PRO A 196 -29.67 -4.30 18.61
CA PRO A 196 -28.71 -5.39 18.73
C PRO A 196 -27.87 -5.50 17.46
N THR A 197 -26.56 -5.71 17.60
CA THR A 197 -25.69 -5.99 16.45
C THR A 197 -26.05 -7.37 15.88
N PRO A 198 -26.28 -7.49 14.56
CA PRO A 198 -26.57 -8.77 13.93
C PRO A 198 -25.42 -9.73 14.18
N SER A 199 -25.73 -10.93 14.66
CA SER A 199 -24.72 -11.98 14.73
C SER A 199 -24.41 -12.50 13.33
N CYS A 200 -23.20 -13.05 13.18
CA CYS A 200 -22.97 -14.08 12.18
C CYS A 200 -23.86 -15.31 12.52
#